data_AF-A0A1Q3QIW4-F1
#
_entry.id   AF-A0A1Q3QIW4-F1
#
_cell.length_a   1.000
_cell.length_b   1.000
_cell.length_c   1.000
_cell.angle_alpha   90.00
_cell.angle_beta   90.00
_cell.angle_gamma   90.00
#
_symmetry.space_group_name_H-M   'P 1'
#
loop_
_entity.id
_entity.type
_entity.pdbx_description
1 polymer ?
#
loop_
_entity_poly.entity_id
_entity_poly.type
_entity_poly.pdbx_seq_one_letter_code
_entity_poly.pdbx_strand_id
1 'polypeptide(L)' 'MSVNGKNEDITRGDLESIAKNNDISDYIALIDSVNIALSKFEQYAKELDIDKSLIKQITNDFIRV' A
#
# COMPACT_ATOMS: atom_id res chain seq x y z
N MET A 1 13.62 1.86 -9.62
CA MET A 1 13.14 0.48 -9.33
C MET A 1 11.66 0.48 -9.66
N SER A 2 11.16 -0.53 -10.37
CA SER A 2 9.74 -0.68 -10.70
C SER A 2 9.20 -1.97 -10.10
N VAL A 3 7.95 -1.97 -9.67
CA VAL A 3 7.23 -3.18 -9.23
C VAL A 3 6.45 -3.69 -10.43
N ASN A 4 6.85 -4.85 -10.96
CA ASN A 4 6.21 -5.42 -12.13
C ASN A 4 6.15 -4.46 -13.34
N GLY A 5 7.19 -3.63 -13.52
CA GLY A 5 7.25 -2.62 -14.58
C GLY A 5 6.48 -1.33 -14.29
N LYS A 6 5.84 -1.19 -13.12
CA LYS A 6 5.06 -0.02 -12.71
C LYS A 6 5.77 0.78 -11.61
N ASN A 7 5.59 2.10 -11.64
CA ASN A 7 6.03 3.02 -10.59
C ASN A 7 4.85 3.69 -9.86
N GLU A 8 3.65 3.58 -10.43
CA GLU A 8 2.38 4.11 -9.91
C GLU A 8 1.31 3.03 -10.15
N ASP A 9 0.14 3.18 -9.52
CA ASP A 9 -0.98 2.24 -9.67
C ASP A 9 -0.60 0.77 -9.43
N ILE A 10 0.30 0.56 -8.48
CA ILE A 10 0.76 -0.76 -8.08
C ILE A 10 -0.40 -1.45 -7.37
N THR A 11 -0.87 -2.54 -7.96
CA THR A 11 -1.94 -3.36 -7.39
C THR A 11 -1.37 -4.40 -6.43
N ARG A 12 -2.23 -4.98 -5.59
CA ARG A 12 -1.88 -6.17 -4.82
C ARG A 12 -1.30 -7.29 -5.69
N GLY A 13 -1.91 -7.56 -6.85
CA GLY A 13 -1.44 -8.61 -7.75
C GLY A 13 -0.03 -8.38 -8.29
N ASP A 14 0.35 -7.12 -8.53
CA ASP A 14 1.72 -6.76 -8.95
C ASP A 14 2.74 -7.11 -7.86
N LEU A 15 2.39 -6.82 -6.59
CA LEU A 15 3.25 -7.14 -5.44
C LEU A 15 3.35 -8.64 -5.20
N GLU A 16 2.24 -9.38 -5.29
CA GLU A 16 2.25 -10.83 -5.15
C GLU A 16 3.07 -11.52 -6.25
N SER A 17 2.99 -11.01 -7.49
CA SER A 17 3.80 -11.52 -8.61
C SER A 17 5.29 -11.33 -8.37
N ILE A 18 5.69 -10.11 -7.99
CA ILE A 18 7.10 -9.80 -7.71
C ILE A 18 7.60 -10.57 -6.49
N ALA A 19 6.80 -10.68 -5.43
CA ALA A 19 7.17 -11.42 -4.24
C ALA A 19 7.41 -12.90 -4.51
N LYS A 20 6.53 -13.55 -5.29
CA LYS A 20 6.72 -14.93 -5.76
C LYS A 20 7.98 -15.07 -6.60
N ASN A 21 8.21 -14.16 -7.54
CA ASN A 21 9.38 -14.20 -8.42
C ASN A 21 10.71 -13.97 -7.69
N ASN A 22 10.68 -13.38 -6.49
CA ASN A 22 11.85 -13.12 -5.66
C ASN A 22 11.92 -14.05 -4.44
N ASP A 23 11.13 -15.13 -4.41
CA ASP A 23 11.07 -16.10 -3.30
C ASP A 23 10.88 -15.46 -1.91
N ILE A 24 10.16 -14.33 -1.85
CA ILE A 24 9.83 -13.66 -0.59
C ILE A 24 8.80 -14.51 0.14
N SER A 25 9.15 -15.03 1.31
CA SER A 25 8.21 -15.74 2.19
C SER A 25 7.27 -14.76 2.90
N ASP A 26 6.08 -15.23 3.29
CA ASP A 26 5.08 -14.45 4.04
C ASP A 26 4.65 -13.13 3.39
N TYR A 27 4.84 -12.98 2.08
CA TYR A 27 4.53 -11.75 1.35
C TYR A 27 3.08 -11.30 1.52
N ILE A 28 2.14 -12.24 1.68
CA ILE A 28 0.73 -11.96 1.97
C ILE A 28 0.60 -11.18 3.28
N ALA A 29 1.24 -11.67 4.35
CA ALA A 29 1.21 -11.04 5.66
C ALA A 29 1.90 -9.67 5.67
N LEU A 30 2.97 -9.52 4.89
CA LEU A 30 3.66 -8.23 4.70
C LEU A 30 2.74 -7.21 4.01
N ILE A 31 2.09 -7.59 2.91
CA ILE A 31 1.13 -6.74 2.19
C ILE A 31 -0.04 -6.36 3.13
N ASP A 32 -0.58 -7.32 3.88
CA ASP A 32 -1.67 -7.08 4.81
C ASP A 32 -1.27 -6.14 5.96
N SER A 33 -0.03 -6.26 6.46
CA SER A 33 0.50 -5.36 7.49
C SER A 33 0.57 -3.91 7.02
N VAL A 34 0.96 -3.67 5.77
CA VAL A 34 0.93 -2.33 5.16
C VAL A 34 -0.49 -1.80 5.05
N ASN A 35 -1.44 -2.62 4.59
CA ASN A 35 -2.85 -2.23 4.50
C ASN A 35 -3.45 -1.88 5.87
N ILE A 36 -3.12 -2.65 6.91
CA ILE A 36 -3.55 -2.36 8.29
C ILE A 36 -2.94 -1.04 8.77
N ALA A 37 -1.66 -0.79 8.50
CA ALA A 37 -1.00 0.46 8.86
C ALA A 37 -1.64 1.67 8.15
N LEU A 38 -1.98 1.54 6.86
CA LEU A 38 -2.69 2.57 6.11
C LEU A 38 -4.09 2.85 6.68
N SER A 39 -4.83 1.81 7.05
CA SER A 39 -6.14 1.98 7.68
C SER A 39 -6.04 2.73 9.02
N LYS A 40 -5.03 2.41 9.85
CA LYS A 40 -4.75 3.15 11.10
C LYS A 40 -4.32 4.59 10.83
N PHE A 41 -3.47 4.81 9.83
CA PHE A 41 -3.08 6.16 9.40
C PHE A 41 -4.31 7.00 9.04
N GLU A 42 -5.20 6.47 8.21
CA GLU A 42 -6.42 7.20 7.83
C GLU A 42 -7.31 7.52 9.03
N GLN A 43 -7.43 6.59 9.97
CA GLN A 43 -8.18 6.81 11.20
C GLN A 43 -7.58 7.96 12.00
N TYR A 44 -6.29 7.89 12.32
CA TYR A 44 -5.62 8.93 13.12
C TYR A 44 -5.61 10.28 12.40
N ALA A 45 -5.42 10.29 11.08
CA ALA A 45 -5.44 11.53 10.31
C ALA A 45 -6.82 12.20 10.34
N LYS A 46 -7.91 11.42 10.28
CA LYS A 46 -9.28 11.92 10.47
C LYS A 46 -9.50 12.46 11.88
N GLU A 47 -8.99 11.77 12.91
CA GLU A 47 -9.08 12.21 14.31
C GLU A 47 -8.31 13.52 14.57
N LEU A 48 -7.24 13.77 13.82
CA LEU A 48 -6.44 15.00 13.87
C LEU A 48 -6.95 16.12 12.94
N ASP A 49 -8.12 15.94 12.30
CA ASP A 49 -8.71 16.88 11.33
C ASP A 49 -7.75 17.26 10.18
N ILE A 50 -6.93 16.31 9.74
CA ILE A 50 -6.09 16.48 8.55
C ILE A 50 -6.98 16.55 7.32
N ASP A 51 -6.61 17.42 6.38
CA ASP A 51 -7.34 17.61 5.13
C ASP A 51 -7.57 16.29 4.38
N LYS A 52 -8.82 16.05 3.99
CA LYS A 52 -9.24 14.80 3.33
C LYS A 52 -8.57 14.58 1.98
N SER A 53 -8.26 15.66 1.25
CA SER A 53 -7.53 15.56 -0.02
C SER A 53 -6.10 15.11 0.21
N LEU A 54 -5.45 15.63 1.25
CA LEU A 54 -4.10 15.20 1.65
C LEU A 54 -4.08 13.73 2.11
N ILE A 55 -5.04 13.31 2.94
CA ILE A 55 -5.16 11.90 3.35
C ILE A 55 -5.29 11.00 2.12
N LYS A 56 -6.16 11.38 1.17
CA LYS A 56 -6.40 10.61 -0.06
C LYS A 56 -5.16 10.57 -0.97
N GLN A 57 -4.44 11.69 -1.10
CA GLN A 57 -3.18 11.72 -1.86
C GLN A 57 -2.16 10.76 -1.26
N ILE A 58 -1.95 10.85 0.06
CA ILE A 58 -0.99 9.98 0.76
C ILE A 58 -1.40 8.51 0.61
N THR A 59 -2.65 8.13 0.89
CA THR A 59 -3.08 6.73 0.75
C THR A 59 -2.92 6.22 -0.69
N ASN A 60 -3.19 7.06 -1.69
CA ASN A 60 -3.10 6.67 -3.10
C ASN A 60 -1.66 6.42 -3.58
N ASP A 61 -0.65 6.96 -2.90
CA ASP A 61 0.76 6.68 -3.22
C ASP A 61 1.20 5.28 -2.77
N PHE A 62 0.37 4.59 -1.98
CA PHE A 62 0.60 3.20 -1.58
C PHE A 62 -0.19 2.21 -2.47
N ILE A 63 -0.38 0.99 -1.97
CA ILE A 63 -1.02 -0.12 -2.68
C ILE A 63 -2.46 0.25 -3.02
N ARG A 64 -2.81 0.24 -4.31
CA ARG A 64 -4.21 0.27 -4.73
C ARG A 64 -4.82 -1.11 -4.54
N VAL A 65 -5.87 -1.15 -3.71
CA VAL A 65 -6.71 -2.35 -3.49
C VAL A 65 -7.57 -2.62 -4.73
#